data_AF-A0A9D5S338-F1
#
_entry.id   AF-A0A9D5S338-F1
#
_cell.length_a   1.000
_cell.length_b   1.000
_cell.length_c   1.000
_cell.angle_alpha   90.00
_cell.angle_beta   90.00
_cell.angle_gamma   90.00
#
_symmetry.space_group_name_H-M   'P 1'
#
loop_
_entity.id
_entity.type
_entity.pdbx_description
1 polymer ?
#
loop_
_entity_poly.entity_id
_entity_poly.type
_entity_poly.pdbx_seq_one_letter_code
_entity_poly.pdbx_strand_id
1 'polypeptide(L)'
;MLFNILALISLLTALLLLKTLVGIFPSLLACMIRWKESVNLDASVQLSRDRDITALVLIIPFCLTVTRFNLYAPSFMEPFNQNGRIGIILGTFILFILIRTFIERILRKNRINQKTYKTACKSSYSFFSILTLLLLLTGGILSFIDVAPEVIRNAMLWISATIYGLSLLRKTQILASGSSFFTGFLYLCALEIIPTGALVASAIIF
;
A
#
# COMPACT_ATOMS: atom_id res chain seq x y z
N MET A 1 16.62 11.82 -16.63
CA MET A 1 15.56 11.91 -17.65
C MET A 1 14.38 10.99 -17.32
N LEU A 2 14.58 9.67 -17.11
CA LEU A 2 13.51 8.72 -16.78
C LEU A 2 12.69 9.10 -15.54
N PHE A 3 13.34 9.48 -14.42
CA PHE A 3 12.65 9.96 -13.21
C PHE A 3 11.68 11.11 -13.49
N ASN A 4 12.11 12.11 -14.28
CA ASN A 4 11.29 13.28 -14.61
C ASN A 4 10.09 12.90 -15.51
N ILE A 5 10.28 11.96 -16.44
CA ILE A 5 9.21 11.44 -17.30
C ILE A 5 8.18 10.69 -16.45
N LEU A 6 8.63 9.81 -15.55
CA LEU A 6 7.75 9.09 -14.62
C LEU A 6 6.99 10.06 -13.68
N ALA A 7 7.66 11.09 -13.19
CA ALA A 7 7.04 12.12 -12.36
C ALA A 7 5.98 12.91 -13.14
N LEU A 8 6.25 13.27 -14.39
CA LEU A 8 5.28 13.93 -15.27
C LEU A 8 4.06 13.03 -15.53
N ILE A 9 4.28 11.76 -15.87
CA ILE A 9 3.21 10.78 -16.08
C ILE A 9 2.39 10.62 -14.81
N SER A 10 3.05 10.46 -13.66
CA SER A 10 2.41 10.37 -12.35
C SER A 10 1.51 11.57 -12.08
N LEU A 11 2.02 12.79 -12.31
CA LEU A 11 1.26 14.03 -12.12
C LEU A 11 0.07 14.12 -13.07
N LEU A 12 0.26 13.82 -14.36
CA LEU A 12 -0.83 13.81 -15.35
C LEU A 12 -1.90 12.78 -14.99
N THR A 13 -1.52 11.57 -14.59
CA THR A 13 -2.48 10.54 -14.16
C THR A 13 -3.24 10.95 -12.90
N ALA A 14 -2.56 11.58 -11.92
CA ALA A 14 -3.20 12.07 -10.71
C ALA A 14 -4.22 13.19 -11.02
N LEU A 15 -3.90 14.09 -11.95
CA LEU A 15 -4.81 15.14 -12.40
C LEU A 15 -6.04 14.57 -13.12
N LEU A 16 -5.84 13.63 -14.04
CA LEU A 16 -6.94 13.00 -14.79
C LEU A 16 -7.91 12.24 -13.86
N LEU A 17 -7.38 11.60 -12.82
CA LEU A 17 -8.16 10.82 -11.86
C LEU A 17 -8.54 11.62 -10.60
N LEU A 18 -8.28 12.92 -10.56
CA LEU A 18 -8.54 13.76 -9.37
C LEU A 18 -10.01 13.71 -8.97
N LYS A 19 -10.93 13.76 -9.93
CA LYS A 19 -12.38 13.66 -9.66
C LYS A 19 -12.73 12.33 -8.98
N THR A 20 -12.19 11.23 -9.49
CA THR A 20 -12.39 9.89 -8.91
C THR A 20 -11.78 9.79 -7.51
N LEU A 21 -10.56 10.31 -7.35
CA LEU A 21 -9.84 10.34 -6.08
C LEU A 21 -10.63 11.11 -5.02
N VAL A 22 -11.09 12.32 -5.34
CA VAL A 22 -11.91 13.16 -4.43
C VAL A 22 -13.23 12.48 -4.11
N GLY A 23 -13.87 11.83 -5.09
CA GLY A 23 -15.13 11.12 -4.89
C GLY A 23 -15.01 9.92 -3.95
N ILE A 24 -13.90 9.17 -4.01
CA ILE A 24 -13.71 7.98 -3.17
C ILE A 24 -13.05 8.26 -1.83
N PHE A 25 -12.34 9.40 -1.70
CA PHE A 25 -11.57 9.74 -0.50
C PHE A 25 -12.36 9.65 0.82
N PRO A 26 -13.62 10.13 0.92
CA PRO A 26 -14.40 9.99 2.15
C PRO A 26 -14.62 8.51 2.54
N SER A 27 -14.88 7.65 1.55
CA SER A 27 -15.07 6.21 1.79
C SER A 27 -13.76 5.52 2.20
N LEU A 28 -12.62 5.96 1.68
CA LEU A 28 -11.30 5.48 2.10
C LEU A 28 -11.02 5.86 3.56
N LEU A 29 -11.27 7.12 3.95
CA LEU A 29 -11.13 7.56 5.35
C LEU A 29 -12.08 6.81 6.28
N ALA A 30 -13.31 6.57 5.87
CA ALA A 30 -14.27 5.79 6.64
C ALA A 30 -13.76 4.36 6.95
N CYS A 31 -13.03 3.75 6.01
CA CYS A 31 -12.40 2.43 6.22
C CYS A 31 -11.31 2.45 7.31
N MET A 32 -10.64 3.58 7.54
CA MET A 32 -9.68 3.71 8.65
C MET A 32 -10.36 3.69 10.02
N ILE A 33 -11.54 4.29 10.10
CA ILE A 33 -12.30 4.46 11.34
C ILE A 33 -13.08 3.18 11.69
N ARG A 34 -13.68 2.53 10.68
CA ARG A 34 -14.58 1.40 10.91
C ARG A 34 -14.42 0.32 9.84
N TRP A 35 -14.16 -0.91 10.29
CA TRP A 35 -13.96 -2.07 9.41
C TRP A 35 -15.19 -2.40 8.55
N LYS A 36 -16.41 -2.14 9.05
CA LYS A 36 -17.66 -2.36 8.29
C LYS A 36 -17.72 -1.51 7.02
N GLU A 37 -17.05 -0.36 6.99
CA GLU A 37 -17.04 0.49 5.81
C GLU A 37 -16.22 -0.12 4.68
N SER A 38 -15.24 -0.98 4.98
CA SER A 38 -14.56 -1.78 3.94
C SER A 38 -15.52 -2.79 3.29
N VAL A 39 -16.47 -3.33 4.04
CA VAL A 39 -17.53 -4.21 3.52
C VAL A 39 -18.53 -3.42 2.68
N ASN A 40 -18.96 -2.25 3.15
CA ASN A 40 -19.87 -1.36 2.42
C ASN A 40 -19.26 -0.87 1.10
N LEU A 41 -17.98 -0.49 1.12
CA LEU A 41 -17.24 -0.06 -0.06
C LEU A 41 -17.17 -1.18 -1.11
N ASP A 42 -16.93 -2.41 -0.68
CA ASP A 42 -16.93 -3.57 -1.59
C ASP A 42 -18.31 -4.01 -2.08
N ALA A 43 -19.38 -3.67 -1.34
CA ALA A 43 -20.75 -3.92 -1.79
C ALA A 43 -21.14 -3.00 -2.97
N SER A 44 -20.57 -1.81 -3.06
CA SER A 44 -20.76 -0.90 -4.20
C SER A 44 -19.78 -1.22 -5.32
N VAL A 45 -20.31 -1.66 -6.47
CA VAL A 45 -19.50 -2.00 -7.66
C VAL A 45 -18.67 -0.81 -8.14
N GLN A 46 -19.27 0.40 -8.16
CA GLN A 46 -18.60 1.60 -8.60
C GLN A 46 -17.46 1.99 -7.65
N LEU A 47 -17.72 2.07 -6.33
CA LEU A 47 -16.69 2.45 -5.36
C LEU A 47 -15.56 1.40 -5.28
N SER A 48 -15.89 0.10 -5.34
CA SER A 48 -14.88 -0.95 -5.35
C SER A 48 -13.97 -0.85 -6.59
N ARG A 49 -14.54 -0.55 -7.76
CA ARG A 49 -13.78 -0.35 -9.01
C ARG A 49 -12.92 0.91 -8.94
N ASP A 50 -13.49 2.02 -8.48
CA ASP A 50 -12.80 3.30 -8.39
C ASP A 50 -11.63 3.22 -7.40
N ARG A 51 -11.76 2.44 -6.31
CA ARG A 51 -10.64 2.12 -5.40
C ARG A 51 -9.55 1.36 -6.10
N ASP A 52 -9.89 0.28 -6.80
CA ASP A 52 -8.90 -0.60 -7.43
C ASP A 52 -8.12 0.17 -8.50
N ILE A 53 -8.80 1.01 -9.31
CA ILE A 53 -8.15 1.91 -10.27
C ILE A 53 -7.25 2.93 -9.56
N THR A 54 -7.75 3.55 -8.49
CA THR A 54 -6.97 4.52 -7.71
C THR A 54 -5.70 3.90 -7.14
N ALA A 55 -5.81 2.71 -6.54
CA ALA A 55 -4.67 1.99 -6.00
C ALA A 55 -3.64 1.64 -7.08
N LEU A 56 -4.07 1.20 -8.26
CA LEU A 56 -3.17 0.90 -9.38
C LEU A 56 -2.43 2.15 -9.87
N VAL A 57 -3.12 3.27 -9.99
CA VAL A 57 -2.52 4.53 -10.45
C VAL A 57 -1.51 5.07 -9.43
N LEU A 58 -1.80 4.87 -8.14
CA LEU A 58 -0.93 5.32 -7.04
C LEU A 58 0.38 4.51 -6.90
N ILE A 59 0.55 3.39 -7.63
CA ILE A 59 1.80 2.61 -7.62
C ILE A 59 2.99 3.43 -8.08
N ILE A 60 2.84 4.19 -9.17
CA ILE A 60 3.94 5.01 -9.72
C ILE A 60 4.34 6.14 -8.77
N PRO A 61 3.40 6.99 -8.27
CA PRO A 61 3.73 8.00 -7.27
C PRO A 61 4.39 7.39 -6.04
N PHE A 62 3.89 6.26 -5.54
CA PHE A 62 4.49 5.57 -4.40
C PHE A 62 5.96 5.21 -4.64
N CYS A 63 6.28 4.56 -5.77
CA CYS A 63 7.65 4.18 -6.10
C CYS A 63 8.58 5.40 -6.23
N LEU A 64 8.09 6.50 -6.82
CA LEU A 64 8.84 7.75 -6.93
C LEU A 64 9.12 8.36 -5.56
N THR A 65 8.14 8.37 -4.66
CA THR A 65 8.29 8.87 -3.29
C THR A 65 9.28 8.02 -2.49
N VAL A 66 9.15 6.69 -2.55
CA VAL A 66 10.08 5.75 -1.90
C VAL A 66 11.52 5.97 -2.37
N THR A 67 11.71 6.17 -3.68
CA THR A 67 13.03 6.43 -4.25
C THR A 67 13.57 7.81 -3.84
N ARG A 68 12.73 8.85 -3.90
CA ARG A 68 13.15 10.24 -3.64
C ARG A 68 13.62 10.44 -2.20
N PHE A 69 12.95 9.83 -1.24
CA PHE A 69 13.25 9.97 0.19
C PHE A 69 14.05 8.78 0.76
N ASN A 70 14.55 7.89 -0.11
CA ASN A 70 15.29 6.69 0.28
C ASN A 70 14.60 5.88 1.41
N LEU A 71 13.29 5.66 1.26
CA LEU A 71 12.50 4.89 2.25
C LEU A 71 12.88 3.41 2.25
N TYR A 72 13.34 2.90 1.11
CA TYR A 72 13.86 1.54 0.95
C TYR A 72 15.19 1.60 0.20
N ALA A 73 16.29 1.39 0.94
CA ALA A 73 17.66 1.51 0.43
C ALA A 73 18.54 0.40 1.05
N PRO A 74 18.36 -0.86 0.62
CA PRO A 74 19.23 -1.95 1.03
C PRO A 74 20.64 -1.78 0.46
N SER A 75 21.64 -2.41 1.07
CA SER A 75 23.06 -2.19 0.72
C SER A 75 23.38 -2.62 -0.72
N PHE A 76 22.70 -3.65 -1.24
CA PHE A 76 22.84 -4.07 -2.64
C PHE A 76 22.35 -3.03 -3.66
N MET A 77 21.57 -2.02 -3.26
CA MET A 77 21.11 -0.94 -4.15
C MET A 77 22.09 0.24 -4.26
N GLU A 78 23.12 0.29 -3.42
CA GLU A 78 24.14 1.35 -3.46
C GLU A 78 24.77 1.59 -4.84
N PRO A 79 25.22 0.56 -5.59
CA PRO A 79 25.92 0.77 -6.86
C PRO A 79 25.00 1.25 -8.00
N PHE A 80 23.68 1.18 -7.82
CA PHE A 80 22.74 1.55 -8.87
C PHE A 80 22.45 3.05 -8.85
N ASN A 81 22.43 3.65 -10.05
CA ASN A 81 21.96 5.01 -10.25
C ASN A 81 20.47 5.14 -9.90
N GLN A 82 19.98 6.38 -9.75
CA GLN A 82 18.60 6.66 -9.34
C GLN A 82 17.56 5.97 -10.24
N ASN A 83 17.80 5.86 -11.55
CA ASN A 83 16.89 5.18 -12.47
C ASN A 83 16.84 3.67 -12.23
N GLY A 84 17.99 3.04 -11.98
CA GLY A 84 18.09 1.63 -11.62
C GLY A 84 17.38 1.33 -10.30
N ARG A 85 17.52 2.21 -9.31
CA ARG A 85 16.83 2.08 -8.01
C ARG A 85 15.31 2.09 -8.16
N ILE A 86 14.74 2.97 -8.98
CA ILE A 86 13.29 2.96 -9.28
C ILE A 86 12.87 1.62 -9.88
N GLY A 87 13.64 1.10 -10.84
CA GLY A 87 13.36 -0.17 -11.50
C GLY A 87 13.35 -1.33 -10.50
N ILE A 88 14.31 -1.38 -9.58
CA ILE A 88 14.38 -2.40 -8.54
C ILE A 88 13.20 -2.25 -7.56
N ILE A 89 12.90 -1.03 -7.09
CA ILE A 89 11.76 -0.78 -6.18
C ILE A 89 10.45 -1.22 -6.82
N LEU A 90 10.23 -0.86 -8.08
CA LEU A 90 9.04 -1.23 -8.84
C LEU A 90 8.97 -2.75 -9.05
N GLY A 91 10.09 -3.39 -9.38
CA GLY A 91 10.20 -4.85 -9.48
C GLY A 91 9.88 -5.55 -8.17
N THR A 92 10.43 -5.08 -7.04
CA THR A 92 10.14 -5.60 -5.70
C THR A 92 8.66 -5.44 -5.34
N PHE A 93 8.05 -4.30 -5.67
CA PHE A 93 6.63 -4.07 -5.43
C PHE A 93 5.72 -4.98 -6.26
N ILE A 94 6.05 -5.19 -7.54
CA ILE A 94 5.33 -6.14 -8.40
C ILE A 94 5.49 -7.57 -7.87
N LEU A 95 6.71 -7.97 -7.50
CA LEU A 95 6.98 -9.29 -6.93
C LEU A 95 6.18 -9.51 -5.65
N PHE A 96 6.10 -8.50 -4.78
CA PHE A 96 5.27 -8.53 -3.58
C PHE A 96 3.79 -8.77 -3.91
N ILE A 97 3.24 -8.05 -4.91
CA ILE A 97 1.85 -8.24 -5.36
C ILE A 97 1.65 -9.66 -5.92
N LEU A 98 2.59 -10.18 -6.70
CA LEU A 98 2.51 -11.52 -7.28
C LEU A 98 2.53 -12.60 -6.20
N ILE A 99 3.46 -12.53 -5.23
CA ILE A 99 3.53 -13.45 -4.10
C ILE A 99 2.21 -13.41 -3.32
N ARG A 100 1.72 -12.22 -3.00
CA ARG A 100 0.45 -12.05 -2.29
C ARG A 100 -0.73 -12.66 -3.05
N THR A 101 -0.83 -12.41 -4.36
CA THR A 101 -1.89 -12.96 -5.22
C THR A 101 -1.80 -14.49 -5.30
N PHE A 102 -0.59 -15.04 -5.34
CA PHE A 102 -0.36 -16.48 -5.34
C PHE A 102 -0.80 -17.12 -4.02
N ILE A 103 -0.40 -16.55 -2.88
CA ILE A 103 -0.81 -17.01 -1.55
C ILE A 103 -2.33 -16.90 -1.38
N GLU A 104 -2.95 -15.81 -1.85
CA GLU A 104 -4.41 -15.63 -1.82
C GLU A 104 -5.12 -16.78 -2.55
N ARG A 105 -4.61 -17.18 -3.73
CA ARG A 105 -5.20 -18.29 -4.50
C ARG A 105 -5.05 -19.64 -3.82
N ILE A 106 -3.90 -19.91 -3.18
CA ILE A 106 -3.65 -21.18 -2.47
C ILE A 106 -4.53 -21.28 -1.22
N LEU A 107 -4.58 -20.22 -0.42
CA LEU A 107 -5.27 -20.24 0.88
C LEU A 107 -6.79 -20.12 0.76
N ARG A 108 -7.33 -19.78 -0.42
CA ARG A 108 -8.75 -19.57 -0.69
C ARG A 108 -9.67 -20.72 -0.23
N LYS A 109 -9.16 -21.91 0.06
CA LYS A 109 -9.92 -23.13 -0.18
C LYS A 109 -11.14 -23.37 0.73
N ASN A 110 -11.15 -23.30 2.07
CA ASN A 110 -12.22 -24.03 2.78
C ASN A 110 -12.82 -23.50 4.11
N ARG A 111 -12.40 -22.37 4.71
CA ARG A 111 -12.86 -22.02 6.09
C ARG A 111 -13.41 -20.62 6.35
N ILE A 112 -13.39 -19.72 5.36
CA ILE A 112 -13.88 -18.33 5.52
C ILE A 112 -14.91 -18.05 4.43
N ASN A 113 -15.98 -17.31 4.77
CA ASN A 113 -16.91 -16.81 3.78
C ASN A 113 -16.16 -16.04 2.68
N GLN A 114 -16.41 -16.42 1.42
CA GLN A 114 -15.75 -15.86 0.26
C GLN A 114 -15.87 -14.34 0.17
N LYS A 115 -17.01 -13.77 0.58
CA LYS A 115 -17.21 -12.31 0.59
C LYS A 115 -16.29 -11.64 1.59
N THR A 116 -16.25 -12.13 2.83
CA THR A 116 -15.38 -11.62 3.89
C THR A 116 -13.90 -11.75 3.53
N TYR A 117 -13.50 -12.89 2.97
CA TYR A 117 -12.14 -13.13 2.53
C TYR A 117 -11.70 -12.15 1.42
N LYS A 118 -12.54 -11.98 0.40
CA LYS A 118 -12.28 -11.05 -0.70
C LYS A 118 -12.16 -9.61 -0.19
N THR A 119 -13.02 -9.21 0.74
CA THR A 119 -12.97 -7.87 1.35
C THR A 119 -11.73 -7.66 2.20
N ALA A 120 -11.30 -8.67 2.96
CA ALA A 120 -10.03 -8.61 3.69
C ALA A 120 -8.83 -8.46 2.74
N CYS A 121 -8.86 -9.08 1.56
CA CYS A 121 -7.77 -8.97 0.59
C CYS A 121 -7.76 -7.60 -0.10
N LYS A 122 -8.94 -7.09 -0.45
CA LYS A 122 -9.14 -5.78 -1.10
C LYS A 122 -8.98 -4.58 -0.17
N SER A 123 -9.13 -4.75 1.14
CA SER A 123 -8.95 -3.65 2.10
C SER A 123 -7.56 -3.03 2.04
N SER A 124 -6.53 -3.82 1.74
CA SER A 124 -5.15 -3.32 1.63
C SER A 124 -4.97 -2.29 0.51
N TYR A 125 -5.79 -2.33 -0.56
CA TYR A 125 -5.77 -1.30 -1.60
C TYR A 125 -6.24 0.06 -1.07
N SER A 126 -7.21 0.07 -0.15
CA SER A 126 -7.66 1.30 0.50
C SER A 126 -6.55 1.90 1.35
N PHE A 127 -5.91 1.08 2.21
CA PHE A 127 -4.82 1.55 3.07
C PHE A 127 -3.58 1.95 2.27
N PHE A 128 -3.26 1.24 1.18
CA PHE A 128 -2.18 1.62 0.27
C PHE A 128 -2.44 2.99 -0.38
N SER A 129 -3.68 3.23 -0.82
CA SER A 129 -4.06 4.52 -1.42
C SER A 129 -3.89 5.66 -0.42
N ILE A 130 -4.38 5.48 0.80
CA ILE A 130 -4.25 6.47 1.89
C ILE A 130 -2.77 6.71 2.24
N LEU A 131 -1.99 5.63 2.39
CA LEU A 131 -0.57 5.72 2.68
C LEU A 131 0.15 6.57 1.62
N THR A 132 -0.09 6.28 0.34
CA THR A 132 0.57 6.99 -0.75
C THR A 132 0.21 8.48 -0.75
N LEU A 133 -1.05 8.83 -0.52
CA LEU A 133 -1.48 10.22 -0.42
C LEU A 133 -0.83 10.95 0.77
N LEU A 134 -0.76 10.30 1.93
CA LEU A 134 -0.09 10.87 3.10
C LEU A 134 1.41 11.06 2.87
N LEU A 135 2.08 10.08 2.25
CA LEU A 135 3.49 10.20 1.90
C LEU A 135 3.74 11.35 0.93
N LEU A 136 2.90 11.52 -0.09
CA LEU A 136 3.01 12.65 -1.02
C LEU A 136 2.81 13.99 -0.31
N LEU A 137 1.80 14.11 0.56
CA LEU A 137 1.53 15.32 1.32
C LEU A 137 2.67 15.65 2.28
N THR A 138 3.12 14.69 3.08
CA THR A 138 4.23 14.88 4.04
C THR A 138 5.53 15.19 3.33
N GLY A 139 5.84 14.47 2.25
CA GLY A 139 7.02 14.72 1.44
C GLY A 139 6.99 16.13 0.82
N GLY A 140 5.85 16.56 0.28
CA GLY A 140 5.68 17.88 -0.30
C GLY A 140 5.79 19.02 0.73
N ILE A 141 5.04 18.94 1.84
CA ILE A 141 5.00 19.98 2.87
C ILE A 141 6.37 20.12 3.55
N LEU A 142 6.99 19.01 3.97
CA LEU A 142 8.26 19.08 4.68
C LEU A 142 9.43 19.49 3.77
N SER A 143 9.38 19.11 2.49
CA SER A 143 10.38 19.61 1.52
C SER A 143 10.19 21.10 1.22
N PHE A 144 8.96 21.61 1.26
CA PHE A 144 8.68 23.04 1.07
C PHE A 144 9.19 23.90 2.23
N ILE A 145 9.18 23.36 3.45
CA ILE A 145 9.69 24.02 4.67
C ILE A 145 11.22 23.85 4.80
N ASP A 146 11.88 23.20 3.84
CA ASP A 146 13.33 22.94 3.82
C ASP A 146 13.82 22.16 5.05
N VAL A 147 13.01 21.20 5.50
CA VAL A 147 13.36 20.31 6.60
C VAL A 147 14.45 19.32 6.15
N ALA A 148 15.39 19.01 7.06
CA ALA A 148 16.45 18.05 6.79
C ALA A 148 15.90 16.70 6.26
N PRO A 149 16.51 16.11 5.22
CA PRO A 149 15.98 14.94 4.52
C PRO A 149 15.84 13.71 5.43
N GLU A 150 16.69 13.59 6.44
CA GLU A 150 16.63 12.52 7.44
C GLU A 150 15.36 12.58 8.29
N VAL A 151 14.93 13.78 8.67
CA VAL A 151 13.70 14.00 9.46
C VAL A 151 12.48 13.66 8.61
N ILE A 152 12.48 14.05 7.33
CA ILE A 152 11.41 13.70 6.38
C ILE A 152 11.30 12.19 6.24
N ARG A 153 12.43 11.51 6.01
CA ARG A 153 12.49 10.04 5.92
C ARG A 153 11.94 9.38 7.17
N ASN A 154 12.37 9.81 8.36
CA ASN A 154 11.90 9.23 9.62
C ASN A 154 10.38 9.44 9.81
N ALA A 155 9.86 10.64 9.53
CA ALA A 155 8.43 10.91 9.60
C ALA A 155 7.63 10.01 8.65
N MET A 156 8.10 9.85 7.41
CA MET A 156 7.47 8.98 6.41
C MET A 156 7.47 7.50 6.81
N LEU A 157 8.55 7.02 7.43
CA LEU A 157 8.63 5.65 7.96
C LEU A 157 7.63 5.44 9.11
N TRP A 158 7.50 6.40 10.04
CA TRP A 158 6.50 6.34 11.11
C TRP A 158 5.06 6.36 10.58
N ILE A 159 4.77 7.19 9.56
CA ILE A 159 3.47 7.20 8.88
C ILE A 159 3.20 5.83 8.25
N SER A 160 4.19 5.26 7.55
CA SER A 160 4.08 3.95 6.91
C SER A 160 3.79 2.85 7.94
N ALA A 161 4.53 2.82 9.05
CA ALA A 161 4.33 1.86 10.13
C ALA A 161 2.93 1.99 10.78
N THR A 162 2.48 3.22 11.02
CA THR A 162 1.17 3.49 11.64
C THR A 162 0.02 3.04 10.74
N ILE A 163 0.06 3.40 9.44
CA ILE A 163 -0.98 3.00 8.48
C ILE A 163 -0.95 1.48 8.26
N TYR A 164 0.23 0.87 8.19
CA TYR A 164 0.37 -0.57 8.09
C TYR A 164 -0.20 -1.30 9.32
N GLY A 165 0.14 -0.85 10.53
CA GLY A 165 -0.42 -1.39 11.77
C GLY A 165 -1.95 -1.28 11.83
N LEU A 166 -2.50 -0.13 11.44
CA LEU A 166 -3.95 0.05 11.32
C LEU A 166 -4.56 -0.90 10.28
N SER A 167 -3.91 -1.08 9.13
CA SER A 167 -4.37 -2.01 8.08
C SER A 167 -4.44 -3.45 8.59
N LEU A 168 -3.45 -3.90 9.38
CA LEU A 168 -3.45 -5.21 10.01
C LEU A 168 -4.60 -5.35 11.02
N LEU A 169 -4.77 -4.36 11.90
CA LEU A 169 -5.88 -4.34 12.87
C LEU A 169 -7.25 -4.38 12.19
N ARG A 170 -7.44 -3.66 11.08
CA ARG A 170 -8.71 -3.71 10.34
C ARG A 170 -8.90 -5.03 9.62
N LYS A 171 -7.84 -5.59 9.05
CA LYS A 171 -7.90 -6.89 8.38
C LYS A 171 -8.21 -8.02 9.35
N THR A 172 -7.67 -8.00 10.57
CA THR A 172 -8.03 -8.97 11.62
C THR A 172 -9.49 -8.84 12.03
N GLN A 173 -10.01 -7.62 12.21
CA GLN A 173 -11.43 -7.39 12.51
C GLN A 173 -12.35 -7.95 11.42
N ILE A 174 -11.99 -7.74 10.13
CA ILE A 174 -12.75 -8.28 9.00
C ILE A 174 -12.71 -9.82 9.02
N LEU A 175 -11.53 -10.44 9.19
CA LEU A 175 -11.40 -11.91 9.17
C LEU A 175 -12.06 -12.58 10.38
N ALA A 176 -11.98 -11.96 11.57
CA ALA A 176 -12.65 -12.44 12.78
C ALA A 176 -14.17 -12.37 12.70
N SER A 177 -14.74 -11.52 11.83
CA SER A 177 -16.18 -11.46 11.62
C SER A 177 -16.76 -12.68 10.89
N GLY A 178 -15.93 -13.43 10.15
CA GLY A 178 -16.36 -14.56 9.31
C GLY A 178 -15.68 -15.88 9.61
N SER A 179 -14.85 -15.96 10.66
CA SER A 179 -14.10 -17.16 11.04
C SER A 179 -13.65 -17.10 12.51
N SER A 180 -13.14 -18.21 13.05
CA SER A 180 -12.53 -18.19 14.39
C SER A 180 -11.30 -17.29 14.42
N PHE A 181 -11.03 -16.64 15.56
CA PHE A 181 -9.90 -15.73 15.74
C PHE A 181 -8.56 -16.36 15.31
N PHE A 182 -8.32 -17.62 15.69
CA PHE A 182 -7.12 -18.37 15.33
C PHE A 182 -6.96 -18.56 13.81
N THR A 183 -8.06 -18.87 13.12
CA THR A 183 -8.05 -19.00 11.66
C THR A 183 -7.73 -17.65 11.02
N GLY A 184 -8.42 -16.58 11.44
CA GLY A 184 -8.16 -15.22 10.95
C GLY A 184 -6.71 -14.78 11.14
N PHE A 185 -6.10 -15.13 12.29
CA PHE A 185 -4.70 -14.86 12.57
C PHE A 185 -3.76 -15.59 11.59
N LEU A 186 -3.97 -16.89 11.35
CA LEU A 186 -3.16 -17.66 10.39
C LEU A 186 -3.23 -17.08 8.97
N TYR A 187 -4.41 -16.65 8.53
CA TYR A 187 -4.57 -15.96 7.24
C TYR A 187 -3.85 -14.60 7.21
N LEU A 188 -3.89 -13.85 8.30
CA LEU A 188 -3.15 -12.59 8.42
C LEU A 188 -1.64 -12.83 8.31
N CYS A 189 -1.13 -13.84 9.02
CA CYS A 189 0.28 -14.22 8.98
C CYS A 189 0.71 -14.54 7.56
N ALA A 190 -0.04 -15.39 6.87
CA ALA A 190 0.34 -15.82 5.54
C ALA A 190 0.19 -14.72 4.47
N LEU A 191 -0.84 -13.88 4.55
CA LEU A 191 -1.12 -12.87 3.52
C LEU A 191 -0.34 -11.56 3.69
N GLU A 192 0.00 -11.17 4.92
CA GLU A 192 0.63 -9.86 5.19
C GLU A 192 1.97 -10.02 5.90
N ILE A 193 2.05 -10.82 6.97
CA ILE A 193 3.26 -10.88 7.80
C ILE A 193 4.41 -11.58 7.07
N ILE A 194 4.16 -12.71 6.40
CA ILE A 194 5.21 -13.44 5.67
C ILE A 194 5.76 -12.59 4.50
N PRO A 195 4.95 -12.04 3.58
CA PRO A 195 5.45 -11.22 2.49
C PRO A 195 6.17 -9.95 2.97
N THR A 196 5.64 -9.30 4.00
CA THR A 196 6.27 -8.09 4.56
C THR A 196 7.56 -8.43 5.31
N GLY A 197 7.57 -9.54 6.06
CA GLY A 197 8.76 -10.05 6.73
C GLY A 197 9.87 -10.39 5.75
N ALA A 198 9.55 -11.00 4.61
CA ALA A 198 10.51 -11.24 3.53
C ALA A 198 11.08 -9.93 2.95
N LEU A 199 10.24 -8.91 2.76
CA LEU A 199 10.67 -7.60 2.27
C LEU A 199 11.56 -6.88 3.29
N VAL A 200 11.23 -6.91 4.58
CA VAL A 200 12.06 -6.32 5.63
C VAL A 200 13.37 -7.09 5.79
N ALA A 201 13.34 -8.43 5.77
CA ALA A 201 14.54 -9.26 5.83
C ALA A 201 15.46 -8.95 4.66
N SER A 202 14.93 -8.75 3.45
CA SER A 202 15.72 -8.35 2.29
C SER A 202 16.41 -6.99 2.45
N ALA A 203 15.90 -6.11 3.32
CA ALA A 203 16.49 -4.80 3.60
C ALA A 203 17.50 -4.77 4.75
N ILE A 204 17.49 -5.80 5.60
CA ILE A 204 18.39 -5.92 6.75
C ILE A 204 19.59 -6.82 6.41
N ILE A 205 19.33 -7.91 5.68
CA ILE A 205 20.33 -8.93 5.36
C ILE A 205 21.20 -8.51 4.17
N PHE A 206 20.62 -7.76 3.23
CA PHE A 206 21.27 -7.31 2.00
C PHE A 206 21.20 -5.80 1.87
#